data_AF-A0A2T7PK91-F1
#
_entry.id   AF-A0A2T7PK91-F1
#
_cell.length_a   1.000
_cell.length_b   1.000
_cell.length_c   1.000
_cell.angle_alpha   90.00
_cell.angle_beta   90.00
_cell.angle_gamma   90.00
#
_symmetry.space_group_name_H-M   'P 1'
#
loop_
_entity.id
_entity.type
_entity.pdbx_description
1 polymer ?
#
loop_
_entity_poly.entity_id
_entity_poly.type
_entity_poly.pdbx_seq_one_letter_code
_entity_poly.pdbx_strand_id
1 'polypeptide(L)'
;MGASNSSESEIQQSSGAERLSCVDPHFRSLMGKLERLAPAAQRIFSLGKLYFVQGDRDTENDKNEFQALFPSLDRGDSTESKFESGFELFHPLKKSTPPLQHGQTFMQWKAGHDFQYANLTCSQRRRVIYIQPIDDFPDFVKNFRFEWNFQSRTMSVDLFEMLQGFAQIFFSGMDVCLLPKIEMAEIGWDVASRYHQVTGQKQYLVSDFYPHLRRILPPDGACILGLIWTDLFPENFNFVLGEASVKHLAGIFCFGRFPPSSSNAQDLTKITGSIVWKLIKVISHETCHLFGLDHCTFFRCAMNESNSVPEAVDQPLFLCPVCLRKLHQHCGFDVVERMSAEAESNLEKYRAEGHSAFVLGYSGESGKVLVQDLNNMKVFKRVVLVGRREVALDPSFGPEFEQKVVDFEKLEDYRDVFQGMDVGFSCMGTTRAKSGTEGFVRVDHDYVLNAAQIAKEQGCKHFNFMSTMSADKNSSLLYARTKGQVEEALKVMHFDRLSIFRPAVLLCNREESRPGEAVARAFLKPVSYFFPTAITVPVEVVSHAMINNLVSPAKQPVEVYENKAIHQLSGISSGCGAKQSRSAESSKAK
;
A
#
# COMPACT_ATOMS: atom_id res chain seq x y z
N MET A 1 -50.83 6.00 -51.22
CA MET A 1 -51.01 6.73 -49.96
C MET A 1 -50.50 5.80 -48.86
N GLY A 2 -49.22 5.79 -48.46
CA GLY A 2 -48.39 6.89 -47.94
C GLY A 2 -48.76 7.07 -46.45
N ALA A 3 -47.90 6.95 -45.43
CA ALA A 3 -46.45 6.87 -45.38
C ALA A 3 -45.96 6.32 -44.01
N SER A 4 -44.79 5.68 -44.03
CA SER A 4 -43.68 5.61 -43.06
C SER A 4 -43.95 5.60 -41.54
N ASN A 5 -43.72 4.42 -40.93
CA ASN A 5 -43.09 4.28 -39.61
C ASN A 5 -41.85 3.39 -39.77
N SER A 6 -40.69 4.03 -39.96
CA SER A 6 -39.37 3.39 -40.01
C SER A 6 -38.37 4.34 -39.36
N SER A 7 -38.04 4.14 -38.08
CA SER A 7 -36.83 4.68 -37.42
C SER A 7 -36.66 4.33 -35.92
N GLU A 8 -37.40 3.37 -35.34
CA GLU A 8 -37.24 3.02 -33.90
C GLU A 8 -36.53 1.68 -33.61
N SER A 9 -35.93 1.01 -34.61
CA SER A 9 -35.43 -0.37 -34.44
C SER A 9 -33.92 -0.59 -34.62
N GLU A 10 -33.05 0.43 -34.59
CA GLU A 10 -31.60 0.26 -34.85
C GLU A 10 -30.63 0.70 -33.73
N ILE A 11 -31.08 0.88 -32.48
CA ILE A 11 -30.18 1.16 -31.34
C ILE A 11 -30.29 0.09 -30.24
N GLN A 12 -30.44 -1.17 -30.65
CA GLN A 12 -30.33 -2.34 -29.76
C GLN A 12 -29.47 -3.41 -30.40
N GLN A 13 -28.17 -3.16 -30.59
CA GLN A 13 -27.16 -4.21 -30.79
C GLN A 13 -25.72 -3.63 -30.71
N SER A 14 -25.21 -3.47 -29.49
CA SER A 14 -23.75 -3.46 -29.25
C SER A 14 -23.44 -4.01 -27.85
N SER A 15 -23.99 -5.18 -27.53
CA SER A 15 -23.60 -5.97 -26.36
C SER A 15 -22.26 -6.63 -26.66
N GLY A 16 -21.16 -5.92 -26.40
CA GLY A 16 -19.81 -6.44 -26.61
C GLY A 16 -18.78 -5.32 -26.76
N ALA A 17 -18.65 -4.43 -25.77
CA ALA A 17 -17.46 -3.58 -25.71
C ALA A 17 -16.27 -4.49 -25.40
N GLU A 18 -15.36 -4.65 -26.37
CA GLU A 18 -14.06 -5.29 -26.15
C GLU A 18 -13.36 -4.59 -24.98
N ARG A 19 -13.13 -5.33 -23.89
CA ARG A 19 -12.46 -4.81 -22.71
C ARG A 19 -10.95 -4.86 -22.99
N LEU A 20 -10.29 -3.70 -23.02
CA LEU A 20 -8.83 -3.62 -23.00
C LEU A 20 -8.32 -4.26 -21.69
N SER A 21 -7.26 -5.08 -21.79
CA SER A 21 -6.84 -6.01 -20.74
C SER A 21 -6.29 -5.32 -19.47
N CYS A 22 -6.21 -6.10 -18.40
CA CYS A 22 -5.70 -5.67 -17.10
C CYS A 22 -4.30 -5.06 -17.18
N VAL A 23 -4.08 -4.06 -16.32
CA VAL A 23 -2.85 -3.28 -16.20
C VAL A 23 -1.71 -4.19 -15.72
N ASP A 24 -0.53 -4.05 -16.35
CA ASP A 24 0.66 -4.83 -16.02
C ASP A 24 0.99 -4.76 -14.51
N PRO A 25 1.23 -5.90 -13.82
CA PRO A 25 1.53 -5.93 -12.38
C PRO A 25 2.72 -5.07 -11.94
N HIS A 26 3.69 -4.79 -12.81
CA HIS A 26 4.84 -3.93 -12.50
C HIS A 26 4.52 -2.46 -12.68
N PHE A 27 3.68 -2.11 -13.66
CA PHE A 27 3.09 -0.76 -13.74
C PHE A 27 2.28 -0.46 -12.48
N ARG A 28 1.57 -1.48 -11.95
CA ARG A 28 0.91 -1.44 -10.63
C ARG A 28 1.89 -1.13 -9.48
N SER A 29 3.04 -1.81 -9.43
CA SER A 29 4.08 -1.55 -8.42
C SER A 29 4.66 -0.13 -8.52
N LEU A 30 4.93 0.36 -9.74
CA LEU A 30 5.53 1.68 -9.96
C LEU A 30 4.63 2.83 -9.47
N MET A 31 3.35 2.83 -9.83
CA MET A 31 2.43 3.88 -9.36
C MET A 31 2.07 3.69 -7.89
N GLY A 32 2.06 2.46 -7.38
CA GLY A 32 1.93 2.19 -5.95
C GLY A 32 3.09 2.79 -5.12
N LYS A 33 4.32 2.79 -5.65
CA LYS A 33 5.47 3.50 -5.06
C LYS A 33 5.27 5.01 -5.11
N LEU A 34 4.74 5.54 -6.22
CA LEU A 34 4.47 6.97 -6.38
C LEU A 34 3.49 7.50 -5.32
N GLU A 35 2.39 6.80 -5.02
CA GLU A 35 1.44 7.22 -3.97
C GLU A 35 2.07 7.38 -2.58
N ARG A 36 3.22 6.75 -2.32
CA ARG A 36 3.86 6.69 -1.00
C ARG A 36 4.99 7.68 -0.81
N LEU A 37 5.44 8.32 -1.89
CA LEU A 37 6.50 9.33 -1.81
C LEU A 37 5.96 10.63 -1.18
N ALA A 38 6.84 11.38 -0.53
CA ALA A 38 6.54 12.74 -0.08
C ALA A 38 6.11 13.61 -1.28
N PRO A 39 5.25 14.64 -1.11
CA PRO A 39 4.66 15.39 -2.23
C PRO A 39 5.69 15.94 -3.24
N ALA A 40 6.84 16.41 -2.76
CA ALA A 40 7.95 16.87 -3.60
C ALA A 40 8.59 15.73 -4.39
N ALA A 41 8.83 14.60 -3.73
CA ALA A 41 9.35 13.38 -4.35
C ALA A 41 8.34 12.75 -5.33
N GLN A 42 7.03 12.89 -5.11
CA GLN A 42 6.02 12.48 -6.08
C GLN A 42 6.17 13.26 -7.39
N ARG A 43 6.32 14.58 -7.33
CA ARG A 43 6.53 15.41 -8.53
C ARG A 43 7.83 15.04 -9.25
N ILE A 44 8.94 14.92 -8.52
CA ILE A 44 10.25 14.63 -9.09
C ILE A 44 10.30 13.20 -9.65
N PHE A 45 9.77 12.21 -8.94
CA PHE A 45 9.79 10.81 -9.37
C PHE A 45 8.83 10.55 -10.53
N SER A 46 7.63 11.16 -10.53
CA SER A 46 6.73 11.15 -11.67
C SER A 46 7.41 11.76 -12.89
N LEU A 47 7.93 12.99 -12.77
CA LEU A 47 8.44 13.74 -13.92
C LEU A 47 9.77 13.18 -14.41
N GLY A 48 10.68 12.80 -13.51
CA GLY A 48 11.97 12.22 -13.83
C GLY A 48 11.83 10.90 -14.59
N LYS A 49 11.01 9.95 -14.11
CA LYS A 49 10.77 8.71 -14.86
C LYS A 49 9.91 8.88 -16.11
N LEU A 50 9.06 9.92 -16.18
CA LEU A 50 8.32 10.28 -17.40
C LEU A 50 9.21 10.94 -18.46
N TYR A 51 10.30 11.61 -18.09
CA TYR A 51 11.20 12.31 -19.01
C TYR A 51 12.26 11.40 -19.64
N PHE A 52 12.73 10.35 -18.94
CA PHE A 52 13.69 9.37 -19.47
C PHE A 52 13.13 8.46 -20.59
N VAL A 53 12.00 8.83 -21.18
CA VAL A 53 11.14 8.03 -22.05
C VAL A 53 11.17 8.49 -23.50
N GLN A 54 11.62 9.72 -23.78
CA GLN A 54 11.93 10.11 -25.16
C GLN A 54 13.42 10.03 -25.38
N GLY A 55 13.83 9.05 -26.18
CA GLY A 55 15.23 8.83 -26.52
C GLY A 55 15.81 9.97 -27.35
N ASP A 56 16.40 10.95 -26.67
CA ASP A 56 17.56 11.67 -27.17
C ASP A 56 18.65 11.64 -26.10
N ARG A 57 19.86 11.21 -26.48
CA ARG A 57 20.99 10.98 -25.56
C ARG A 57 21.86 12.21 -25.39
N ASP A 58 21.29 13.40 -25.18
CA ASP A 58 22.07 14.61 -24.90
C ASP A 58 21.97 15.02 -23.42
N THR A 59 22.85 14.39 -22.62
CA THR A 59 22.78 14.30 -21.15
C THR A 59 23.16 15.56 -20.36
N GLU A 60 23.51 16.66 -21.01
CA GLU A 60 23.87 17.93 -20.33
C GLU A 60 22.84 19.05 -20.51
N ASN A 61 22.16 19.15 -21.65
CA ASN A 61 21.12 20.17 -21.86
C ASN A 61 19.82 19.83 -21.11
N ASP A 62 19.47 18.55 -21.02
CA ASP A 62 18.26 18.07 -20.35
C ASP A 62 18.30 18.24 -18.82
N LYS A 63 19.50 18.20 -18.21
CA LYS A 63 19.66 18.54 -16.78
C LYS A 63 19.37 20.01 -16.53
N ASN A 64 19.75 20.89 -17.44
CA ASN A 64 19.51 22.32 -17.35
C ASN A 64 18.03 22.66 -17.61
N GLU A 65 17.32 21.95 -18.51
CA GLU A 65 15.87 22.07 -18.67
C GLU A 65 15.11 21.52 -17.45
N PHE A 66 15.53 20.37 -16.91
CA PHE A 66 14.94 19.80 -15.69
C PHE A 66 15.12 20.75 -14.49
N GLN A 67 16.27 21.41 -14.35
CA GLN A 67 16.49 22.47 -13.35
C GLN A 67 15.71 23.76 -13.65
N ALA A 68 15.57 24.15 -14.92
CA ALA A 68 14.80 25.34 -15.32
C ALA A 68 13.27 25.17 -15.12
N LEU A 69 12.76 23.93 -15.14
CA LEU A 69 11.36 23.60 -14.87
C LEU A 69 10.98 23.71 -13.37
N PHE A 70 11.97 23.80 -12.46
CA PHE A 70 11.75 23.98 -11.02
C PHE A 70 12.59 25.11 -10.39
N PRO A 71 12.41 26.39 -10.78
CA PRO A 71 13.20 27.51 -10.24
C PRO A 71 12.96 27.75 -8.74
N SER A 72 11.87 27.21 -8.17
CA SER A 72 11.48 27.41 -6.78
C SER A 72 12.16 26.46 -5.79
N LEU A 73 12.98 25.50 -6.24
CA LEU A 73 13.80 24.66 -5.35
C LEU A 73 15.02 25.42 -4.78
N ASP A 74 15.35 26.60 -5.31
CA ASP A 74 16.57 27.35 -4.94
C ASP A 74 16.29 28.61 -4.08
N ARG A 75 15.05 28.78 -3.58
CA ARG A 75 14.89 29.66 -2.40
C ARG A 75 15.42 28.86 -1.23
N GLY A 76 16.70 29.07 -0.91
CA GLY A 76 17.48 28.40 0.13
C GLY A 76 16.86 28.39 1.52
N ASP A 77 15.74 27.70 1.67
CA ASP A 77 15.25 27.22 2.93
C ASP A 77 15.91 25.86 3.12
N SER A 78 16.95 25.86 3.94
CA SER A 78 17.85 24.77 4.38
C SER A 78 17.18 23.48 4.92
N THR A 79 16.06 23.08 4.35
CA THR A 79 15.13 22.04 4.82
C THR A 79 15.19 20.75 4.02
N GLU A 80 16.17 20.58 3.12
CA GLU A 80 16.55 19.24 2.62
C GLU A 80 16.95 18.31 3.78
N SER A 81 17.38 18.85 4.92
CA SER A 81 17.70 18.12 6.15
C SER A 81 16.49 17.67 7.00
N LYS A 82 15.23 17.95 6.59
CA LYS A 82 14.04 17.63 7.41
C LYS A 82 13.12 16.55 6.86
N PHE A 83 13.35 16.04 5.65
CA PHE A 83 12.52 14.95 5.08
C PHE A 83 13.08 13.55 5.37
N GLU A 84 13.84 13.38 6.45
CA GLU A 84 14.56 12.15 6.81
C GLU A 84 13.77 11.12 7.65
N SER A 85 12.43 11.20 7.73
CA SER A 85 11.67 10.11 8.36
C SER A 85 10.46 9.68 7.52
N GLY A 86 10.51 8.46 7.01
CA GLY A 86 9.41 7.79 6.29
C GLY A 86 8.13 7.57 7.12
N PHE A 87 7.99 8.20 8.29
CA PHE A 87 6.84 8.11 9.17
C PHE A 87 5.96 9.38 9.18
N GLU A 88 6.40 10.51 8.60
CA GLU A 88 5.59 11.74 8.51
C GLU A 88 4.78 11.85 7.21
N LEU A 89 4.16 10.75 6.74
CA LEU A 89 3.28 10.77 5.57
C LEU A 89 2.08 11.73 5.75
N PHE A 90 1.60 11.93 6.98
CA PHE A 90 0.35 12.64 7.24
C PHE A 90 0.56 13.94 8.02
N HIS A 91 0.64 15.04 7.27
CA HIS A 91 0.76 16.38 7.82
C HIS A 91 -0.63 16.98 8.07
N PRO A 92 -0.98 17.41 9.29
CA PRO A 92 -2.20 18.16 9.56
C PRO A 92 -2.27 19.41 8.68
N LEU A 93 -3.46 19.70 8.14
CA LEU A 93 -3.64 20.87 7.30
C LEU A 93 -3.64 22.13 8.19
N LYS A 94 -2.54 22.89 8.19
CA LYS A 94 -2.49 24.21 8.82
C LYS A 94 -3.22 25.21 7.92
N LYS A 95 -4.45 25.58 8.26
CA LYS A 95 -5.20 26.59 7.49
C LYS A 95 -4.83 28.00 7.94
N SER A 96 -4.53 28.88 6.99
CA SER A 96 -4.46 30.34 7.18
C SER A 96 -5.81 31.05 6.98
N THR A 97 -6.77 30.39 6.32
CA THR A 97 -8.11 30.92 5.99
C THR A 97 -9.22 29.90 6.28
N PRO A 98 -10.45 30.33 6.59
CA PRO A 98 -11.59 29.44 6.77
C PRO A 98 -11.84 28.60 5.50
N PRO A 99 -12.22 27.31 5.62
CA PRO A 99 -12.69 26.52 4.48
C PRO A 99 -13.81 27.22 3.71
N LEU A 100 -13.83 27.12 2.37
CA LEU A 100 -15.01 27.48 1.59
C LEU A 100 -16.12 26.41 1.77
N GLN A 101 -15.74 25.15 2.03
CA GLN A 101 -16.65 24.04 2.35
C GLN A 101 -16.32 23.34 3.68
N HIS A 102 -17.35 22.93 4.43
CA HIS A 102 -17.16 22.10 5.63
C HIS A 102 -16.61 20.72 5.22
N GLY A 103 -15.44 20.36 5.74
CA GLY A 103 -14.92 19.01 5.57
C GLY A 103 -15.73 17.99 6.37
N GLN A 104 -15.69 16.74 5.92
CA GLN A 104 -16.44 15.65 6.53
C GLN A 104 -15.53 14.63 7.24
N THR A 105 -15.83 14.31 8.49
CA THR A 105 -15.27 13.13 9.18
C THR A 105 -15.75 11.83 8.53
N PHE A 106 -15.16 10.69 8.89
CA PHE A 106 -15.66 9.38 8.43
C PHE A 106 -17.12 9.12 8.84
N MET A 107 -17.51 9.54 10.05
CA MET A 107 -18.88 9.33 10.56
C MET A 107 -19.89 10.24 9.84
N GLN A 108 -19.53 11.50 9.60
CA GLN A 108 -20.37 12.43 8.82
C GLN A 108 -20.53 11.95 7.38
N TRP A 109 -19.43 11.53 6.75
CA TRP A 109 -19.47 10.92 5.42
C TRP A 109 -20.41 9.72 5.38
N LYS A 110 -20.27 8.78 6.30
CA LYS A 110 -21.12 7.58 6.38
C LYS A 110 -22.60 7.90 6.62
N ALA A 111 -22.90 9.02 7.26
CA ALA A 111 -24.26 9.51 7.47
C ALA A 111 -24.76 10.43 6.34
N GLY A 112 -23.88 10.85 5.44
CA GLY A 112 -24.15 11.80 4.38
C GLY A 112 -25.03 11.21 3.27
N HIS A 113 -25.88 12.06 2.70
CA HIS A 113 -26.78 11.68 1.62
C HIS A 113 -26.04 11.15 0.39
N ASP A 114 -24.92 11.78 0.02
CA ASP A 114 -24.13 11.38 -1.15
C ASP A 114 -23.51 9.99 -1.00
N PHE A 115 -22.98 9.67 0.20
CA PHE A 115 -22.56 8.31 0.50
C PHE A 115 -23.73 7.33 0.47
N GLN A 116 -24.87 7.66 1.08
CA GLN A 116 -26.02 6.76 1.10
C GLN A 116 -26.53 6.49 -0.33
N TYR A 117 -26.59 7.52 -1.18
CA TYR A 117 -26.97 7.40 -2.57
C TYR A 117 -25.96 6.59 -3.37
N ALA A 118 -24.66 6.88 -3.24
CA ALA A 118 -23.59 6.13 -3.90
C ALA A 118 -23.59 4.67 -3.44
N ASN A 119 -23.76 4.37 -2.15
CA ASN A 119 -23.77 3.01 -1.61
C ASN A 119 -25.04 2.22 -2.00
N LEU A 120 -26.20 2.87 -2.11
CA LEU A 120 -27.44 2.25 -2.60
C LEU A 120 -27.39 1.96 -4.10
N THR A 121 -26.80 2.89 -4.87
CA THR A 121 -26.75 2.79 -6.34
C THR A 121 -25.56 1.94 -6.82
N CYS A 122 -24.46 1.94 -6.06
CA CYS A 122 -23.24 1.17 -6.28
C CYS A 122 -23.26 -0.05 -5.34
N SER A 123 -24.15 -1.01 -5.60
CA SER A 123 -24.15 -2.29 -4.87
C SER A 123 -22.78 -2.98 -4.97
N GLN A 124 -22.48 -3.95 -4.09
CA GLN A 124 -21.27 -4.79 -4.19
C GLN A 124 -21.06 -5.48 -5.56
N ARG A 125 -22.07 -5.48 -6.44
CA ARG A 125 -21.98 -6.01 -7.81
C ARG A 125 -21.43 -5.01 -8.84
N ARG A 126 -21.44 -3.70 -8.57
CA ARG A 126 -20.90 -2.67 -9.48
C ARG A 126 -19.47 -2.35 -9.09
N ARG A 127 -18.52 -2.87 -9.87
CA ARG A 127 -17.08 -2.84 -9.54
C ARG A 127 -16.24 -2.16 -10.60
N VAL A 128 -16.86 -1.60 -11.66
CA VAL A 128 -16.12 -1.05 -12.80
C VAL A 128 -16.19 0.47 -12.84
N ILE A 129 -15.07 1.16 -12.98
CA ILE A 129 -14.98 2.59 -13.30
C ILE A 129 -14.75 2.69 -14.80
N TYR A 130 -15.62 3.41 -15.52
CA TYR A 130 -15.48 3.59 -16.96
C TYR A 130 -14.85 4.94 -17.28
N ILE A 131 -13.93 4.94 -18.25
CA ILE A 131 -13.37 6.16 -18.85
C ILE A 131 -13.88 6.24 -20.28
N GLN A 132 -14.52 7.35 -20.63
CA GLN A 132 -15.12 7.61 -21.94
C GLN A 132 -14.39 8.77 -22.60
N PRO A 133 -13.55 8.52 -23.62
CA PRO A 133 -13.03 9.59 -24.48
C PRO A 133 -14.17 10.21 -25.31
N ILE A 134 -14.25 11.54 -25.36
CA ILE A 134 -15.31 12.33 -26.00
C ILE A 134 -14.66 13.33 -26.95
N ASP A 135 -15.22 13.41 -28.15
CA ASP A 135 -14.73 14.19 -29.29
C ASP A 135 -13.30 13.82 -29.69
N ASP A 136 -12.82 14.48 -30.74
CA ASP A 136 -11.48 14.26 -31.24
C ASP A 136 -10.38 14.90 -30.38
N PHE A 137 -9.23 14.23 -30.35
CA PHE A 137 -8.03 14.69 -29.66
C PHE A 137 -6.95 15.10 -30.66
N PRO A 138 -6.12 16.12 -30.36
CA PRO A 138 -4.99 16.47 -31.21
C PRO A 138 -4.03 15.30 -31.43
N ASP A 139 -3.34 15.30 -32.58
CA ASP A 139 -2.41 14.21 -32.95
C ASP A 139 -1.30 13.99 -31.92
N PHE A 140 -0.79 15.04 -31.26
CA PHE A 140 0.23 14.88 -30.22
C PHE A 140 -0.28 14.19 -28.95
N VAL A 141 -1.60 14.19 -28.70
CA VAL A 141 -2.24 13.40 -27.63
C VAL A 141 -2.34 11.94 -28.09
N LYS A 142 -2.87 11.72 -29.30
CA LYS A 142 -3.06 10.38 -29.89
C LYS A 142 -1.74 9.62 -30.08
N ASN A 143 -0.68 10.35 -30.43
CA ASN A 143 0.66 9.83 -30.69
C ASN A 143 1.54 9.77 -29.43
N PHE A 144 1.06 10.27 -28.28
CA PHE A 144 1.80 10.15 -27.04
C PHE A 144 2.01 8.67 -26.70
N ARG A 145 3.26 8.31 -26.40
CA ARG A 145 3.64 6.99 -25.93
C ARG A 145 4.48 7.13 -24.68
N PHE A 146 4.15 6.35 -23.69
CA PHE A 146 4.95 6.16 -22.50
C PHE A 146 5.64 4.82 -22.55
N GLU A 147 6.95 4.87 -22.71
CA GLU A 147 7.82 3.71 -22.79
C GLU A 147 8.60 3.51 -21.49
N TRP A 148 8.75 2.27 -21.05
CA TRP A 148 9.70 1.97 -19.98
C TRP A 148 10.39 0.63 -20.23
N ASN A 149 11.65 0.54 -19.78
CA ASN A 149 12.48 -0.65 -19.92
C ASN A 149 12.47 -1.46 -18.63
N PHE A 150 12.14 -2.75 -18.72
CA PHE A 150 12.20 -3.68 -17.60
C PHE A 150 12.71 -5.06 -18.06
N GLN A 151 13.74 -5.58 -17.39
CA GLN A 151 14.35 -6.89 -17.69
C GLN A 151 14.58 -7.12 -19.20
N SER A 152 15.14 -6.11 -19.87
CA SER A 152 15.43 -6.14 -21.31
C SER A 152 14.20 -6.18 -22.24
N ARG A 153 13.01 -5.85 -21.74
CA ARG A 153 11.79 -5.61 -22.53
C ARG A 153 11.38 -4.14 -22.44
N THR A 154 11.08 -3.53 -23.58
CA THR A 154 10.49 -2.20 -23.66
C THR A 154 8.98 -2.36 -23.76
N MET A 155 8.24 -1.79 -22.81
CA MET A 155 6.79 -1.69 -22.88
C MET A 155 6.42 -0.26 -23.28
N SER A 156 5.37 -0.09 -24.07
CA SER A 156 4.88 1.20 -24.56
C SER A 156 3.36 1.23 -24.41
N VAL A 157 2.82 2.28 -23.79
CA VAL A 157 1.38 2.51 -23.62
C VAL A 157 1.00 3.92 -24.07
N ASP A 158 -0.22 4.13 -24.52
CA ASP A 158 -0.71 5.46 -24.84
C ASP A 158 -1.16 6.25 -23.59
N LEU A 159 -1.62 7.50 -23.78
CA LEU A 159 -2.06 8.34 -22.67
C LEU A 159 -3.31 7.81 -21.98
N PHE A 160 -4.26 7.25 -22.72
CA PHE A 160 -5.53 6.75 -22.19
C PHE A 160 -5.30 5.46 -21.41
N GLU A 161 -4.48 4.56 -21.94
CA GLU A 161 -4.01 3.34 -21.27
C GLU A 161 -3.23 3.68 -20.00
N MET A 162 -2.39 4.72 -20.02
CA MET A 162 -1.71 5.21 -18.83
C MET A 162 -2.71 5.69 -17.77
N LEU A 163 -3.72 6.49 -18.15
CA LEU A 163 -4.72 7.01 -17.22
C LEU A 163 -5.61 5.88 -16.65
N GLN A 164 -6.02 4.93 -17.48
CA GLN A 164 -6.70 3.69 -17.05
C GLN A 164 -5.81 2.92 -16.09
N GLY A 165 -4.54 2.73 -16.46
CA GLY A 165 -3.47 2.13 -15.68
C GLY A 165 -3.38 2.70 -14.27
N PHE A 166 -3.26 4.02 -14.20
CA PHE A 166 -3.14 4.75 -12.97
C PHE A 166 -4.41 4.65 -12.12
N ALA A 167 -5.59 4.88 -12.71
CA ALA A 167 -6.86 4.79 -11.99
C ALA A 167 -7.10 3.38 -11.43
N GLN A 168 -6.71 2.33 -12.15
CA GLN A 168 -6.78 0.93 -11.70
C GLN A 168 -5.96 0.67 -10.44
N ILE A 169 -4.89 1.43 -10.24
CA ILE A 169 -4.00 1.33 -9.07
C ILE A 169 -4.56 2.17 -7.94
N PHE A 170 -4.90 3.42 -8.23
CA PHE A 170 -5.44 4.35 -7.25
C PHE A 170 -6.78 3.89 -6.67
N PHE A 171 -7.61 3.24 -7.47
CA PHE A 171 -8.89 2.65 -7.05
C PHE A 171 -8.79 1.13 -6.95
N SER A 172 -7.67 0.62 -6.41
CA SER A 172 -7.45 -0.82 -6.16
C SER A 172 -8.72 -1.52 -5.66
N GLY A 173 -9.04 -2.69 -6.18
CA GLY A 173 -10.28 -3.41 -5.89
C GLY A 173 -11.45 -3.06 -6.82
N MET A 174 -11.40 -1.94 -7.54
CA MET A 174 -12.27 -1.67 -8.69
C MET A 174 -11.57 -2.10 -9.97
N ASP A 175 -12.33 -2.54 -10.97
CA ASP A 175 -11.83 -2.63 -12.35
C ASP A 175 -11.94 -1.26 -13.02
N VAL A 176 -11.02 -0.93 -13.91
CA VAL A 176 -11.10 0.30 -14.72
C VAL A 176 -11.06 -0.07 -16.19
N CYS A 177 -12.05 0.41 -16.94
CA CYS A 177 -12.22 0.11 -18.36
C CYS A 177 -12.27 1.38 -19.20
N LEU A 178 -11.49 1.41 -20.27
CA LEU A 178 -11.59 2.43 -21.31
C LEU A 178 -12.67 2.04 -22.33
N LEU A 179 -13.58 2.96 -22.63
CA LEU A 179 -14.62 2.79 -23.66
C LEU A 179 -14.14 3.33 -25.03
N PRO A 180 -14.72 2.86 -26.14
CA PRO A 180 -14.46 3.43 -27.47
C PRO A 180 -14.78 4.92 -27.48
N LYS A 181 -13.95 5.73 -28.16
CA LYS A 181 -14.19 7.17 -28.35
C LYS A 181 -15.58 7.42 -28.94
N ILE A 182 -16.24 8.46 -28.44
CA ILE A 182 -17.49 8.97 -29.02
C ILE A 182 -17.29 10.36 -29.62
N GLU A 183 -17.98 10.65 -30.72
CA GLU A 183 -18.08 12.00 -31.28
C GLU A 183 -19.44 12.59 -30.90
N MET A 184 -19.47 13.73 -30.18
CA MET A 184 -20.73 14.29 -29.69
C MET A 184 -21.70 14.65 -30.82
N ALA A 185 -21.15 15.12 -31.94
CA ALA A 185 -21.93 15.46 -33.12
C ALA A 185 -22.63 14.25 -33.76
N GLU A 186 -22.00 13.06 -33.71
CA GLU A 186 -22.54 11.83 -34.29
C GLU A 186 -23.65 11.23 -33.41
N ILE A 187 -23.50 11.33 -32.09
CA ILE A 187 -24.46 10.78 -31.12
C ILE A 187 -25.58 11.79 -30.78
N GLY A 188 -25.45 13.04 -31.22
CA GLY A 188 -26.44 14.08 -31.00
C GLY A 188 -26.53 14.54 -29.55
N TRP A 189 -25.39 14.67 -28.87
CA TRP A 189 -25.35 15.26 -27.52
C TRP A 189 -25.55 16.76 -27.60
N ASP A 190 -26.54 17.27 -26.86
CA ASP A 190 -26.85 18.70 -26.79
C ASP A 190 -26.15 19.28 -25.56
N VAL A 191 -25.01 19.92 -25.80
CA VAL A 191 -24.15 20.49 -24.76
C VAL A 191 -23.95 21.97 -25.05
N ALA A 192 -24.36 22.82 -24.13
CA ALA A 192 -24.17 24.25 -24.26
C ALA A 192 -22.68 24.59 -24.37
N SER A 193 -22.35 25.56 -25.23
CA SER A 193 -20.97 26.02 -25.39
C SER A 193 -20.88 27.54 -25.38
N ARG A 194 -19.72 28.05 -24.99
CA ARG A 194 -19.38 29.47 -25.04
C ARG A 194 -17.97 29.65 -25.60
N TYR A 195 -17.63 30.87 -25.96
CA TYR A 195 -16.25 31.25 -26.28
C TYR A 195 -15.72 32.13 -25.15
N HIS A 196 -14.56 31.79 -24.62
CA HIS A 196 -13.93 32.55 -23.55
C HIS A 196 -13.53 33.94 -24.08
N GLN A 197 -13.95 35.00 -23.39
CA GLN A 197 -13.86 36.38 -23.89
C GLN A 197 -12.42 36.85 -24.17
N VAL A 198 -11.45 36.34 -23.43
CA VAL A 198 -10.02 36.75 -23.56
C VAL A 198 -9.23 35.86 -24.50
N THR A 199 -9.46 34.54 -24.47
CA THR A 199 -8.64 33.56 -25.21
C THR A 199 -9.28 33.16 -26.54
N GLY A 200 -10.57 33.46 -26.73
CA GLY A 200 -11.33 33.04 -27.91
C GLY A 200 -11.55 31.53 -28.00
N GLN A 201 -11.18 30.76 -26.97
CA GLN A 201 -11.30 29.30 -26.98
C GLN A 201 -12.73 28.86 -26.68
N LYS A 202 -13.20 27.83 -27.40
CA LYS A 202 -14.50 27.20 -27.16
C LYS A 202 -14.44 26.44 -25.84
N GLN A 203 -15.50 26.58 -25.04
CA GLN A 203 -15.69 25.88 -23.78
C GLN A 203 -17.08 25.25 -23.75
N TYR A 204 -17.21 24.07 -23.14
CA TYR A 204 -18.49 23.39 -22.95
C TYR A 204 -18.99 23.50 -21.50
N LEU A 205 -20.31 23.58 -21.34
CA LEU A 205 -20.95 23.61 -20.03
C LEU A 205 -20.86 22.22 -19.39
N VAL A 206 -20.26 22.16 -18.22
CA VAL A 206 -19.92 20.90 -17.53
C VAL A 206 -21.16 20.11 -17.13
N SER A 207 -22.19 20.79 -16.63
CA SER A 207 -23.41 20.17 -16.11
C SER A 207 -24.20 19.38 -17.14
N ASP A 208 -24.10 19.76 -18.42
CA ASP A 208 -24.85 19.13 -19.51
C ASP A 208 -24.34 17.73 -19.82
N PHE A 209 -23.08 17.41 -19.48
CA PHE A 209 -22.52 16.08 -19.75
C PHE A 209 -23.08 14.99 -18.83
N TYR A 210 -23.50 15.31 -17.61
CA TYR A 210 -23.84 14.28 -16.62
C TYR A 210 -25.01 13.38 -17.02
N PRO A 211 -26.15 13.90 -17.53
CA PRO A 211 -27.25 13.06 -17.99
C PRO A 211 -26.84 12.19 -19.17
N HIS A 212 -26.02 12.70 -20.09
CA HIS A 212 -25.54 11.95 -21.24
C HIS A 212 -24.62 10.79 -20.84
N LEU A 213 -23.62 11.07 -20.01
CA LEU A 213 -22.72 10.06 -19.46
C LEU A 213 -23.46 9.01 -18.64
N ARG A 214 -24.43 9.42 -17.82
CA ARG A 214 -25.27 8.48 -17.06
C ARG A 214 -26.05 7.51 -17.95
N ARG A 215 -26.53 7.95 -19.11
CA ARG A 215 -27.29 7.08 -20.03
C ARG A 215 -26.43 5.96 -20.63
N ILE A 216 -25.14 6.23 -20.85
CA ILE A 216 -24.21 5.26 -21.45
C ILE A 216 -23.44 4.44 -20.41
N LEU A 217 -23.55 4.76 -19.11
CA LEU A 217 -22.91 4.00 -18.03
C LEU A 217 -23.38 2.54 -18.05
N PRO A 218 -22.46 1.56 -18.23
CA PRO A 218 -22.83 0.15 -18.22
C PRO A 218 -23.43 -0.32 -16.88
N PRO A 219 -24.26 -1.38 -16.87
CA PRO A 219 -24.96 -1.83 -15.65
C PRO A 219 -24.06 -2.28 -14.48
N ASP A 220 -22.85 -2.77 -14.77
CA ASP A 220 -21.79 -3.14 -13.82
C ASP A 220 -20.88 -1.95 -13.43
N GLY A 221 -21.11 -0.79 -14.04
CA GLY A 221 -20.39 0.44 -13.79
C GLY A 221 -20.75 1.09 -12.46
N ALA A 222 -19.75 1.26 -11.61
CA ALA A 222 -19.80 2.06 -10.40
C ALA A 222 -19.95 3.55 -10.74
N CYS A 223 -19.17 4.03 -11.70
CA CYS A 223 -19.25 5.38 -12.24
C CYS A 223 -18.61 5.46 -13.63
N ILE A 224 -18.83 6.58 -14.32
CA ILE A 224 -18.23 6.89 -15.62
C ILE A 224 -17.58 8.28 -15.59
N LEU A 225 -16.44 8.39 -16.26
CA LEU A 225 -15.68 9.61 -16.37
C LEU A 225 -15.52 9.98 -17.84
N GLY A 226 -16.07 11.12 -18.24
CA GLY A 226 -15.85 11.72 -19.55
C GLY A 226 -14.47 12.37 -19.61
N LEU A 227 -13.77 12.15 -20.72
CA LEU A 227 -12.49 12.79 -21.02
C LEU A 227 -12.61 13.55 -22.34
N ILE A 228 -12.33 14.85 -22.34
CA ILE A 228 -12.50 15.71 -23.52
C ILE A 228 -11.33 16.69 -23.70
N TRP A 229 -10.91 16.95 -24.95
CA TRP A 229 -9.85 17.93 -25.19
C TRP A 229 -10.31 19.37 -24.92
N THR A 230 -11.51 19.72 -25.39
CA THR A 230 -12.09 21.06 -25.29
C THR A 230 -12.29 21.51 -23.86
N ASP A 231 -12.11 22.81 -23.62
CA ASP A 231 -12.20 23.44 -22.31
C ASP A 231 -13.60 23.32 -21.69
N LEU A 232 -13.65 23.37 -20.36
CA LEU A 232 -14.89 23.21 -19.59
C LEU A 232 -15.17 24.44 -18.74
N PHE A 233 -16.45 24.79 -18.59
CA PHE A 233 -16.89 25.82 -17.65
C PHE A 233 -18.09 25.40 -16.80
N PRO A 234 -18.12 25.78 -15.51
CA PRO A 234 -19.30 25.64 -14.66
C PRO A 234 -20.18 26.91 -14.72
N GLU A 235 -21.39 26.84 -14.18
CA GLU A 235 -22.37 27.95 -14.24
C GLU A 235 -21.85 29.26 -13.62
N ASN A 236 -21.06 29.18 -12.55
CA ASN A 236 -20.64 30.33 -11.74
C ASN A 236 -19.16 30.73 -11.89
N PHE A 237 -18.37 30.02 -12.72
CA PHE A 237 -16.94 30.31 -12.90
C PHE A 237 -16.51 30.35 -14.36
N ASN A 238 -15.28 30.83 -14.58
CA ASN A 238 -14.71 31.01 -15.91
C ASN A 238 -14.21 29.69 -16.53
N PHE A 239 -13.84 28.71 -15.72
CA PHE A 239 -13.33 27.42 -16.18
C PHE A 239 -13.31 26.41 -15.02
N VAL A 240 -13.26 25.11 -15.35
CA VAL A 240 -12.95 24.03 -14.41
C VAL A 240 -12.16 22.94 -15.13
N LEU A 241 -11.21 22.29 -14.45
CA LEU A 241 -10.43 21.19 -15.06
C LEU A 241 -11.20 19.85 -15.06
N GLY A 242 -12.11 19.69 -14.12
CA GLY A 242 -13.05 18.58 -14.07
C GLY A 242 -14.04 18.80 -12.94
N GLU A 243 -15.19 18.15 -13.05
CA GLU A 243 -16.23 18.22 -12.03
C GLU A 243 -17.01 16.91 -12.03
N ALA A 244 -17.36 16.45 -10.84
CA ALA A 244 -18.07 15.20 -10.61
C ALA A 244 -19.46 15.42 -10.01
N SER A 245 -20.44 14.67 -10.51
CA SER A 245 -21.80 14.65 -9.97
C SER A 245 -22.15 13.25 -9.44
N VAL A 246 -22.19 13.11 -8.12
CA VAL A 246 -22.59 11.87 -7.41
C VAL A 246 -23.98 11.41 -7.82
N LYS A 247 -24.93 12.35 -7.97
CA LYS A 247 -26.31 12.06 -8.40
C LYS A 247 -26.37 11.27 -9.71
N HIS A 248 -25.49 11.59 -10.64
CA HIS A 248 -25.41 10.97 -11.95
C HIS A 248 -24.36 9.86 -12.03
N LEU A 249 -23.56 9.65 -10.96
CA LEU A 249 -22.37 8.77 -10.97
C LEU A 249 -21.47 9.04 -12.18
N ALA A 250 -21.38 10.32 -12.56
CA ALA A 250 -20.70 10.78 -13.76
C ALA A 250 -19.82 11.98 -13.42
N GLY A 251 -18.58 11.95 -13.87
CA GLY A 251 -17.69 13.11 -13.87
C GLY A 251 -17.22 13.40 -15.28
N ILE A 252 -16.76 14.62 -15.52
CA ILE A 252 -16.08 14.98 -16.76
C ILE A 252 -14.86 15.81 -16.45
N PHE A 253 -13.76 15.57 -17.15
CA PHE A 253 -12.54 16.36 -17.04
C PHE A 253 -11.92 16.63 -18.40
N CYS A 254 -11.22 17.76 -18.50
CA CYS A 254 -10.70 18.26 -19.76
C CYS A 254 -9.20 18.53 -19.76
N PHE A 255 -8.66 18.57 -20.98
CA PHE A 255 -7.31 19.06 -21.27
C PHE A 255 -7.30 20.58 -21.53
N GLY A 256 -8.44 21.24 -21.69
CA GLY A 256 -8.52 22.53 -22.41
C GLY A 256 -7.77 23.74 -21.83
N ARG A 257 -7.20 23.70 -20.62
CA ARG A 257 -6.38 24.81 -20.09
C ARG A 257 -4.93 24.82 -20.59
N PHE A 258 -4.65 23.96 -21.56
CA PHE A 258 -3.35 23.68 -22.13
C PHE A 258 -3.00 24.53 -23.38
N PRO A 259 -3.91 25.06 -24.22
CA PRO A 259 -3.55 26.03 -25.24
C PRO A 259 -3.37 27.41 -24.60
N PRO A 260 -2.29 28.12 -24.93
CA PRO A 260 -1.82 29.20 -24.08
C PRO A 260 -2.64 30.49 -24.17
N SER A 261 -2.60 31.27 -23.09
CA SER A 261 -3.12 32.63 -23.05
C SER A 261 -2.19 33.60 -23.79
N SER A 262 -2.70 34.20 -24.86
CA SER A 262 -2.31 35.49 -25.47
C SER A 262 -0.82 35.91 -25.48
N SER A 263 -0.31 36.09 -26.70
CA SER A 263 0.82 36.91 -27.16
C SER A 263 2.25 36.36 -27.15
N ASN A 264 2.59 35.26 -26.48
CA ASN A 264 3.94 34.68 -26.58
C ASN A 264 4.01 33.22 -26.16
N ALA A 265 3.16 32.37 -26.74
CA ALA A 265 3.11 31.00 -26.30
C ALA A 265 2.97 30.05 -27.48
N GLN A 266 3.96 29.17 -27.56
CA GLN A 266 4.00 28.09 -28.53
C GLN A 266 2.77 27.20 -28.29
N ASP A 267 2.05 26.90 -29.38
CA ASP A 267 1.02 25.87 -29.35
C ASP A 267 1.58 24.61 -28.69
N LEU A 268 0.81 23.96 -27.82
CA LEU A 268 1.26 22.69 -27.27
C LEU A 268 1.36 21.67 -28.37
N THR A 269 2.59 21.27 -28.66
CA THR A 269 2.93 20.25 -29.66
C THR A 269 3.31 18.91 -29.02
N LYS A 270 3.39 18.86 -27.69
CA LYS A 270 3.84 17.70 -26.91
C LYS A 270 3.12 17.60 -25.56
N ILE A 271 2.80 16.38 -25.15
CA ILE A 271 2.41 16.07 -23.77
C ILE A 271 3.66 16.11 -22.88
N THR A 272 3.68 17.04 -21.93
CA THR A 272 4.73 17.13 -20.92
C THR A 272 4.35 16.35 -19.67
N GLY A 273 5.33 15.96 -18.86
CA GLY A 273 5.03 15.30 -17.59
C GLY A 273 4.15 16.15 -16.66
N SER A 274 4.20 17.48 -16.76
CA SER A 274 3.34 18.38 -15.96
C SER A 274 1.86 18.25 -16.32
N ILE A 275 1.56 17.97 -17.60
CA ILE A 275 0.21 17.70 -18.09
C ILE A 275 -0.26 16.35 -17.55
N VAL A 276 0.58 15.32 -17.66
CA VAL A 276 0.30 13.98 -17.12
C VAL A 276 0.01 14.04 -15.61
N TRP A 277 0.85 14.75 -14.85
CA TRP A 277 0.66 14.92 -13.41
C TRP A 277 -0.69 15.56 -13.07
N LYS A 278 -1.08 16.62 -13.78
CA LYS A 278 -2.38 17.27 -13.59
C LYS A 278 -3.55 16.32 -13.88
N LEU A 279 -3.49 15.56 -14.98
CA LEU A 279 -4.54 14.62 -15.36
C LEU A 279 -4.72 13.52 -14.31
N ILE A 280 -3.61 12.93 -13.85
CA ILE A 280 -3.56 11.93 -12.77
C ILE A 280 -4.18 12.48 -11.47
N LYS A 281 -3.96 13.77 -11.16
CA LYS A 281 -4.57 14.41 -10.00
C LYS A 281 -6.06 14.62 -10.15
N VAL A 282 -6.50 15.17 -11.29
CA VAL A 282 -7.92 15.44 -11.55
C VAL A 282 -8.70 14.14 -11.57
N ILE A 283 -8.23 13.11 -12.28
CA ILE A 283 -8.91 11.81 -12.31
C ILE A 283 -9.00 11.19 -10.91
N SER A 284 -7.98 11.32 -10.06
CA SER A 284 -8.02 10.85 -8.67
C SER A 284 -9.06 11.61 -7.85
N HIS A 285 -9.05 12.95 -7.94
CA HIS A 285 -9.86 13.86 -7.12
C HIS A 285 -11.34 13.75 -7.47
N GLU A 286 -11.69 13.90 -8.76
CA GLU A 286 -13.07 13.88 -9.22
C GLU A 286 -13.71 12.51 -9.03
N THR A 287 -12.96 11.43 -9.26
CA THR A 287 -13.48 10.09 -9.02
C THR A 287 -13.71 9.82 -7.53
N CYS A 288 -12.90 10.40 -6.63
CA CYS A 288 -13.17 10.34 -5.19
C CYS A 288 -14.49 11.05 -4.83
N HIS A 289 -14.82 12.19 -5.46
CA HIS A 289 -16.13 12.81 -5.29
C HIS A 289 -17.27 11.89 -5.68
N LEU A 290 -17.14 11.07 -6.73
CA LEU A 290 -18.16 10.09 -7.13
C LEU A 290 -18.40 8.99 -6.09
N PHE A 291 -17.45 8.76 -5.18
CA PHE A 291 -17.60 7.91 -3.98
C PHE A 291 -18.10 8.69 -2.75
N GLY A 292 -18.58 9.92 -2.94
CA GLY A 292 -19.13 10.79 -1.89
C GLY A 292 -18.06 11.46 -1.02
N LEU A 293 -16.79 11.53 -1.45
CA LEU A 293 -15.76 12.21 -0.66
C LEU A 293 -15.81 13.73 -0.90
N ASP A 294 -16.29 14.54 0.05
CA ASP A 294 -16.02 15.99 0.02
C ASP A 294 -14.55 16.32 0.30
N HIS A 295 -14.22 17.60 0.08
CA HIS A 295 -12.91 18.15 0.34
C HIS A 295 -12.41 17.87 1.77
N CYS A 296 -11.15 17.44 1.86
CA CYS A 296 -10.46 17.16 3.11
C CYS A 296 -9.98 18.46 3.77
N THR A 297 -10.32 18.62 5.03
CA THR A 297 -9.87 19.75 5.87
C THR A 297 -8.93 19.34 7.01
N PHE A 298 -8.64 18.03 7.14
CA PHE A 298 -7.88 17.47 8.28
C PHE A 298 -6.37 17.42 8.02
N PHE A 299 -5.97 17.00 6.82
CA PHE A 299 -4.58 16.74 6.46
C PHE A 299 -4.26 17.28 5.07
N ARG A 300 -2.98 17.44 4.75
CA ARG A 300 -2.52 17.52 3.36
C ARG A 300 -2.91 16.21 2.67
N CYS A 301 -3.77 16.31 1.66
CA CYS A 301 -4.48 15.19 1.05
C CYS A 301 -4.83 15.52 -0.41
N ALA A 302 -4.92 14.51 -1.27
CA ALA A 302 -5.39 14.66 -2.65
C ALA A 302 -6.79 15.29 -2.76
N MET A 303 -7.60 15.18 -1.70
CA MET A 303 -8.93 15.79 -1.61
C MET A 303 -8.92 17.20 -1.03
N ASN A 304 -7.78 17.89 -0.90
CA ASN A 304 -7.82 19.29 -0.46
C ASN A 304 -8.43 20.18 -1.54
N GLU A 305 -9.26 21.13 -1.12
CA GLU A 305 -9.77 22.19 -2.00
C GLU A 305 -8.60 23.07 -2.49
N SER A 306 -8.70 23.59 -3.71
CA SER A 306 -7.71 24.51 -4.28
C SER A 306 -8.39 25.73 -4.89
N ASN A 307 -7.82 26.90 -4.65
CA ASN A 307 -8.31 28.17 -5.20
C ASN A 307 -7.56 28.57 -6.48
N SER A 308 -6.53 27.81 -6.85
CA SER A 308 -5.71 28.07 -8.04
C SER A 308 -5.08 26.78 -8.57
N VAL A 309 -4.77 26.76 -9.87
CA VAL A 309 -4.07 25.62 -10.49
C VAL A 309 -2.68 25.36 -9.87
N PRO A 310 -1.85 26.37 -9.54
CA PRO A 310 -0.59 26.14 -8.83
C PRO A 310 -0.78 25.45 -7.47
N GLU A 311 -1.78 25.88 -6.69
CA GLU A 311 -2.13 25.25 -5.42
C GLU A 311 -2.60 23.80 -5.62
N ALA A 312 -3.46 23.56 -6.61
CA ALA A 312 -3.91 22.23 -6.99
C ALA A 312 -2.72 21.33 -7.37
N VAL A 313 -1.74 21.85 -8.10
CA VAL A 313 -0.50 21.11 -8.45
C VAL A 313 0.35 20.83 -7.21
N ASP A 314 0.35 21.73 -6.21
CA ASP A 314 1.17 21.60 -5.00
C ASP A 314 0.68 20.51 -4.01
N GLN A 315 -0.61 20.22 -4.04
CA GLN A 315 -1.19 19.22 -3.15
C GLN A 315 -0.61 17.81 -3.39
N PRO A 316 -0.59 16.92 -2.39
CA PRO A 316 -0.19 15.53 -2.58
C PRO A 316 -1.12 14.77 -3.52
N LEU A 317 -0.64 13.66 -4.09
CA LEU A 317 -1.48 12.69 -4.80
C LEU A 317 -2.11 11.66 -3.85
N PHE A 318 -1.60 11.49 -2.63
CA PHE A 318 -2.09 10.47 -1.70
C PHE A 318 -3.32 10.91 -0.88
N LEU A 319 -4.11 9.93 -0.46
CA LEU A 319 -5.22 10.13 0.49
C LEU A 319 -4.72 10.04 1.94
N CYS A 320 -5.13 10.99 2.78
CA CYS A 320 -4.91 10.89 4.23
C CYS A 320 -5.71 9.72 4.84
N PRO A 321 -5.45 9.30 6.09
CA PRO A 321 -6.08 8.11 6.67
C PRO A 321 -7.61 8.22 6.74
N VAL A 322 -8.13 9.44 6.92
CA VAL A 322 -9.58 9.69 6.93
C VAL A 322 -10.19 9.44 5.54
N CYS A 323 -9.63 10.05 4.49
CA CYS A 323 -10.15 9.88 3.13
C CYS A 323 -9.87 8.49 2.57
N LEU A 324 -8.71 7.90 2.89
CA LEU A 324 -8.38 6.53 2.50
C LEU A 324 -9.35 5.54 3.15
N ARG A 325 -9.73 5.74 4.41
CA ARG A 325 -10.71 4.88 5.09
C ARG A 325 -12.10 4.94 4.44
N LYS A 326 -12.52 6.11 3.95
CA LYS A 326 -13.76 6.29 3.18
C LYS A 326 -13.68 5.55 1.85
N LEU A 327 -12.59 5.73 1.11
CA LEU A 327 -12.41 5.06 -0.18
C LEU A 327 -12.33 3.53 -0.02
N HIS A 328 -11.61 3.05 1.00
CA HIS A 328 -11.52 1.63 1.34
C HIS A 328 -12.90 0.99 1.53
N GLN A 329 -13.87 1.72 2.12
CA GLN A 329 -15.22 1.21 2.34
C GLN A 329 -15.98 0.93 1.02
N HIS A 330 -15.66 1.63 -0.08
CA HIS A 330 -16.24 1.37 -1.40
C HIS A 330 -15.45 0.34 -2.21
N CYS A 331 -14.14 0.56 -2.34
CA CYS A 331 -13.31 -0.23 -3.23
C CYS A 331 -12.95 -1.59 -2.61
N GLY A 332 -12.90 -1.70 -1.28
CA GLY A 332 -12.62 -2.95 -0.56
C GLY A 332 -11.22 -3.50 -0.80
N PHE A 333 -10.25 -2.66 -1.18
CA PHE A 333 -8.85 -3.05 -1.28
C PHE A 333 -8.27 -3.38 0.10
N ASP A 334 -7.29 -4.27 0.14
CA ASP A 334 -6.52 -4.49 1.36
C ASP A 334 -5.67 -3.24 1.65
N VAL A 335 -5.94 -2.60 2.79
CA VAL A 335 -5.22 -1.39 3.21
C VAL A 335 -3.76 -1.70 3.52
N VAL A 336 -3.47 -2.88 4.06
CA VAL A 336 -2.10 -3.34 4.34
C VAL A 336 -1.36 -3.55 3.02
N GLU A 337 -1.96 -4.22 2.05
CA GLU A 337 -1.37 -4.41 0.70
C GLU A 337 -1.11 -3.06 0.01
N ARG A 338 -2.11 -2.16 0.04
CA ARG A 338 -1.99 -0.80 -0.50
C ARG A 338 -0.93 0.04 0.22
N MET A 339 -0.57 -0.31 1.44
CA MET A 339 0.51 0.31 2.21
C MET A 339 1.78 -0.57 2.31
N SER A 340 1.86 -1.75 1.69
CA SER A 340 2.98 -2.71 1.82
C SER A 340 3.99 -2.79 0.65
N ALA A 341 3.74 -2.30 -0.56
CA ALA A 341 4.77 -2.16 -1.63
C ALA A 341 6.12 -1.50 -1.22
N GLU A 342 6.16 -0.71 -0.15
CA GLU A 342 7.39 -0.25 0.51
C GLU A 342 8.06 -1.39 1.26
N ALA A 343 7.30 -2.19 2.02
CA ALA A 343 7.78 -3.43 2.63
C ALA A 343 8.23 -4.45 1.58
N GLU A 344 7.55 -4.59 0.44
CA GLU A 344 7.99 -5.45 -0.67
C GLU A 344 9.29 -4.92 -1.29
N SER A 345 9.38 -3.62 -1.56
CA SER A 345 10.61 -3.02 -2.10
C SER A 345 11.78 -3.12 -1.11
N ASN A 346 11.52 -3.01 0.20
CA ASN A 346 12.53 -3.18 1.23
C ASN A 346 12.95 -4.65 1.35
N LEU A 347 12.00 -5.58 1.21
CA LEU A 347 12.28 -7.01 1.19
C LEU A 347 13.09 -7.42 -0.04
N GLU A 348 12.81 -6.86 -1.23
CA GLU A 348 13.61 -7.08 -2.43
C GLU A 348 15.05 -6.57 -2.27
N LYS A 349 15.22 -5.36 -1.73
CA LYS A 349 16.55 -4.81 -1.41
C LYS A 349 17.28 -5.70 -0.41
N TYR A 350 16.61 -6.10 0.66
CA TYR A 350 17.17 -6.97 1.69
C TYR A 350 17.59 -8.34 1.13
N ARG A 351 16.78 -8.94 0.24
CA ARG A 351 17.15 -10.17 -0.48
C ARG A 351 18.38 -9.98 -1.36
N ALA A 352 18.50 -8.84 -2.04
CA ALA A 352 19.64 -8.53 -2.90
C ALA A 352 20.96 -8.36 -2.12
N GLU A 353 20.90 -7.99 -0.84
CA GLU A 353 22.07 -7.93 0.05
C GLU A 353 22.62 -9.33 0.41
N GLY A 354 21.81 -10.40 0.24
CA GLY A 354 22.29 -11.77 0.30
C GLY A 354 22.64 -12.28 1.70
N HIS A 355 22.01 -11.74 2.75
CA HIS A 355 22.24 -12.11 4.15
C HIS A 355 22.03 -13.60 4.43
N SER A 356 22.74 -14.11 5.43
CA SER A 356 22.57 -15.45 5.99
C SER A 356 22.05 -15.40 7.43
N ALA A 357 21.25 -16.39 7.83
CA ALA A 357 20.66 -16.45 9.17
C ALA A 357 20.79 -17.79 9.86
N PHE A 358 20.78 -17.80 11.20
CA PHE A 358 20.60 -19.02 12.00
C PHE A 358 19.36 -18.96 12.88
N VAL A 359 18.75 -20.11 13.17
CA VAL A 359 17.57 -20.22 14.02
C VAL A 359 17.79 -21.25 15.13
N LEU A 360 17.73 -20.79 16.38
CA LEU A 360 17.70 -21.63 17.58
C LEU A 360 16.25 -21.92 17.97
N GLY A 361 15.96 -23.15 18.38
CA GLY A 361 14.61 -23.54 18.83
C GLY A 361 13.61 -23.73 17.69
N TYR A 362 14.09 -24.00 16.47
CA TYR A 362 13.27 -24.18 15.27
C TYR A 362 12.30 -25.37 15.35
N SER A 363 12.57 -26.38 16.18
CA SER A 363 11.66 -27.51 16.41
C SER A 363 10.50 -27.21 17.38
N GLY A 364 10.52 -26.05 18.06
CA GLY A 364 9.41 -25.59 18.90
C GLY A 364 8.31 -24.92 18.07
N GLU A 365 7.10 -24.79 18.63
CA GLU A 365 5.93 -24.27 17.90
C GLU A 365 6.17 -22.90 17.26
N SER A 366 6.79 -21.96 17.99
CA SER A 366 7.16 -20.65 17.43
C SER A 366 8.26 -20.72 16.40
N GLY A 367 9.23 -21.62 16.60
CA GLY A 367 10.33 -21.83 15.67
C GLY A 367 9.87 -22.44 14.34
N LYS A 368 8.94 -23.41 14.37
CA LYS A 368 8.38 -24.05 13.18
C LYS A 368 7.70 -23.05 12.27
N VAL A 369 6.83 -22.21 12.84
CA VAL A 369 6.11 -21.16 12.09
C VAL A 369 7.10 -20.14 11.53
N LEU A 370 8.06 -19.67 12.33
CA LEU A 370 9.10 -18.75 11.84
C LEU A 370 9.88 -19.33 10.66
N VAL A 371 10.32 -20.58 10.77
CA VAL A 371 11.11 -21.24 9.73
C VAL A 371 10.28 -21.50 8.47
N GLN A 372 8.99 -21.81 8.61
CA GLN A 372 8.06 -21.90 7.47
C GLN A 372 7.88 -20.54 6.78
N ASP A 373 7.69 -19.46 7.52
CA ASP A 373 7.50 -18.13 6.94
C ASP A 373 8.78 -17.64 6.26
N LEU A 374 9.96 -17.91 6.84
CA LEU A 374 11.24 -17.66 6.18
C LEU A 374 11.39 -18.43 4.87
N ASN A 375 10.94 -19.69 4.82
CA ASN A 375 10.94 -20.50 3.60
C ASN A 375 9.97 -19.95 2.54
N ASN A 376 8.77 -19.55 2.94
CA ASN A 376 7.76 -18.98 2.04
C ASN A 376 8.22 -17.63 1.46
N MET A 377 8.84 -16.80 2.29
CA MET A 377 9.25 -15.44 1.92
C MET A 377 10.66 -15.37 1.30
N LYS A 378 11.45 -16.46 1.28
CA LYS A 378 12.79 -16.52 0.67
C LYS A 378 13.66 -15.30 1.03
N VAL A 379 13.68 -14.97 2.32
CA VAL A 379 14.30 -13.73 2.84
C VAL A 379 15.82 -13.79 2.80
N PHE A 380 16.38 -14.98 3.04
CA PHE A 380 17.81 -15.20 3.22
C PHE A 380 18.38 -16.09 2.11
N LYS A 381 19.66 -15.88 1.80
CA LYS A 381 20.42 -16.73 0.88
C LYS A 381 20.72 -18.10 1.48
N ARG A 382 20.89 -18.15 2.81
CA ARG A 382 21.21 -19.36 3.58
C ARG A 382 20.60 -19.25 4.98
N VAL A 383 19.99 -20.34 5.44
CA VAL A 383 19.40 -20.46 6.78
C VAL A 383 19.90 -21.73 7.47
N VAL A 384 20.56 -21.56 8.62
CA VAL A 384 21.09 -22.68 9.43
C VAL A 384 20.19 -22.91 10.64
N LEU A 385 19.55 -24.08 10.68
CA LEU A 385 18.70 -24.52 11.78
C LEU A 385 19.57 -25.26 12.81
N VAL A 386 19.84 -24.61 13.94
CA VAL A 386 20.75 -25.14 14.97
C VAL A 386 19.93 -25.76 16.09
N GLY A 387 20.17 -27.04 16.35
CA GLY A 387 19.42 -27.78 17.34
C GLY A 387 20.17 -28.99 17.88
N ARG A 388 19.59 -29.63 18.90
CA ARG A 388 20.18 -30.82 19.53
C ARG A 388 19.89 -32.13 18.80
N ARG A 389 19.08 -32.09 17.74
CA ARG A 389 18.65 -33.23 16.93
C ARG A 389 18.09 -32.73 15.61
N GLU A 390 18.17 -33.56 14.58
CA GLU A 390 17.46 -33.31 13.33
C GLU A 390 15.96 -33.56 13.49
N VAL A 391 15.17 -32.84 12.71
CA VAL A 391 13.74 -33.07 12.54
C VAL A 391 13.42 -33.17 11.06
N ALA A 392 12.40 -33.96 10.70
CA ALA A 392 11.90 -33.98 9.34
C ALA A 392 11.32 -32.59 8.99
N LEU A 393 11.88 -31.96 7.97
CA LEU A 393 11.35 -30.72 7.39
C LEU A 393 10.32 -31.06 6.31
N ASP A 394 9.43 -30.12 6.03
CA ASP A 394 8.47 -30.26 4.94
C ASP A 394 9.20 -30.33 3.59
N PRO A 395 8.71 -31.10 2.60
CA PRO A 395 9.35 -31.19 1.28
C PRO A 395 9.45 -29.85 0.52
N SER A 396 8.68 -28.84 0.91
CA SER A 396 8.73 -27.48 0.33
C SER A 396 9.96 -26.67 0.72
N PHE A 397 10.78 -27.14 1.66
CA PHE A 397 12.00 -26.47 2.07
C PHE A 397 13.07 -26.54 0.97
N GLY A 398 13.61 -25.39 0.60
CA GLY A 398 14.63 -25.28 -0.45
C GLY A 398 16.04 -25.64 0.05
N PRO A 399 17.02 -25.74 -0.87
CA PRO A 399 18.41 -26.09 -0.56
C PRO A 399 19.12 -25.05 0.32
N GLU A 400 18.55 -23.86 0.50
CA GLU A 400 19.08 -22.81 1.37
C GLU A 400 18.96 -23.14 2.87
N PHE A 401 18.15 -24.14 3.26
CA PHE A 401 17.99 -24.56 4.65
C PHE A 401 18.89 -25.76 4.99
N GLU A 402 19.72 -25.59 6.02
CA GLU A 402 20.62 -26.62 6.53
C GLU A 402 20.32 -26.89 8.01
N GLN A 403 20.28 -28.16 8.42
CA GLN A 403 20.21 -28.51 9.85
C GLN A 403 21.61 -28.82 10.39
N LYS A 404 21.96 -28.22 11.53
CA LYS A 404 23.19 -28.52 12.26
C LYS A 404 22.86 -29.03 13.66
N VAL A 405 23.26 -30.27 13.93
CA VAL A 405 23.13 -30.88 15.25
C VAL A 405 24.33 -30.49 16.11
N VAL A 406 24.06 -29.86 17.25
CA VAL A 406 25.08 -29.40 18.20
C VAL A 406 24.80 -29.93 19.60
N ASP A 407 25.86 -30.07 20.39
CA ASP A 407 25.76 -30.24 21.83
C ASP A 407 25.80 -28.88 22.51
N PHE A 408 24.66 -28.42 23.05
CA PHE A 408 24.56 -27.13 23.73
C PHE A 408 25.39 -27.05 25.02
N GLU A 409 25.77 -28.19 25.61
CA GLU A 409 26.67 -28.22 26.76
C GLU A 409 28.11 -27.89 26.40
N LYS A 410 28.46 -28.08 25.12
CA LYS A 410 29.79 -27.87 24.55
C LYS A 410 29.71 -27.03 23.29
N LEU A 411 28.84 -26.02 23.28
CA LEU A 411 28.57 -25.21 22.10
C LEU A 411 29.81 -24.53 21.51
N GLU A 412 30.83 -24.32 22.36
CA GLU A 412 32.15 -23.81 22.00
C GLU A 412 32.88 -24.68 20.96
N ASP A 413 32.63 -25.99 20.94
CA ASP A 413 33.20 -26.92 19.95
C ASP A 413 32.54 -26.76 18.56
N TYR A 414 31.44 -26.00 18.47
CA TYR A 414 30.60 -25.81 17.27
C TYR A 414 30.54 -24.34 16.82
N ARG A 415 31.57 -23.53 17.12
CA ARG A 415 31.63 -22.10 16.75
C ARG A 415 31.51 -21.87 15.23
N ASP A 416 31.98 -22.81 14.43
CA ASP A 416 31.91 -22.79 12.96
C ASP A 416 30.47 -22.72 12.43
N VAL A 417 29.50 -23.28 13.17
CA VAL A 417 28.07 -23.22 12.81
C VAL A 417 27.56 -21.78 12.71
N PHE A 418 28.14 -20.86 13.50
CA PHE A 418 27.73 -19.45 13.54
C PHE A 418 28.56 -18.56 12.59
N GLN A 419 29.57 -19.11 11.92
CA GLN A 419 30.46 -18.34 11.05
C GLN A 419 29.73 -17.84 9.78
N GLY A 420 29.87 -16.54 9.51
CA GLY A 420 29.26 -15.91 8.33
C GLY A 420 27.73 -15.86 8.41
N MET A 421 27.16 -15.84 9.62
CA MET A 421 25.75 -15.55 9.87
C MET A 421 25.58 -14.07 10.19
N ASP A 422 24.76 -13.37 9.42
CA ASP A 422 24.46 -11.95 9.64
C ASP A 422 23.37 -11.75 10.69
N VAL A 423 22.40 -12.67 10.73
CA VAL A 423 21.20 -12.57 11.57
C VAL A 423 20.97 -13.85 12.40
N GLY A 424 20.70 -13.69 13.69
CA GLY A 424 20.31 -14.78 14.58
C GLY A 424 18.87 -14.67 15.07
N PHE A 425 18.17 -15.79 15.16
CA PHE A 425 16.85 -15.90 15.80
C PHE A 425 16.91 -16.90 16.94
N SER A 426 16.45 -16.51 18.12
CA SER A 426 16.30 -17.41 19.26
C SER A 426 14.83 -17.53 19.67
N CYS A 427 14.24 -18.66 19.29
CA CYS A 427 12.91 -19.12 19.71
C CYS A 427 13.00 -20.21 20.79
N MET A 428 14.14 -20.32 21.48
CA MET A 428 14.36 -21.34 22.50
C MET A 428 13.52 -21.09 23.74
N GLY A 429 13.01 -22.20 24.27
CA GLY A 429 12.34 -22.24 25.55
C GLY A 429 11.90 -23.65 25.91
N THR A 430 11.99 -23.99 27.19
CA THR A 430 11.44 -25.19 27.80
C THR A 430 10.44 -24.81 28.88
N THR A 431 9.87 -25.80 29.57
CA THR A 431 9.01 -25.55 30.73
C THR A 431 9.56 -26.29 31.93
N ARG A 432 9.36 -25.74 33.13
CA ARG A 432 9.69 -26.40 34.39
C ARG A 432 9.09 -27.81 34.50
N ALA A 433 7.91 -28.02 33.92
CA ALA A 433 7.24 -29.32 33.89
C ALA A 433 8.02 -30.37 33.08
N LYS A 434 8.77 -29.97 32.06
CA LYS A 434 9.54 -30.88 31.19
C LYS A 434 10.98 -31.08 31.65
N SER A 435 11.63 -30.03 32.17
CA SER A 435 13.09 -30.02 32.42
C SER A 435 13.48 -29.72 33.87
N GLY A 436 12.51 -29.60 34.78
CA GLY A 436 12.77 -29.13 36.14
C GLY A 436 13.22 -27.66 36.17
N THR A 437 13.60 -27.18 37.36
CA THR A 437 14.04 -25.79 37.57
C THR A 437 15.41 -25.52 36.95
N GLU A 438 16.40 -26.38 37.23
CA GLU A 438 17.76 -26.22 36.71
C GLU A 438 17.81 -26.38 35.20
N GLY A 439 17.16 -27.41 34.64
CA GLY A 439 17.10 -27.59 33.19
C GLY A 439 16.32 -26.49 32.49
N PHE A 440 15.35 -25.84 33.17
CA PHE A 440 14.70 -24.64 32.63
C PHE A 440 15.68 -23.47 32.53
N VAL A 441 16.41 -23.15 33.59
CA VAL A 441 17.41 -22.07 33.57
C VAL A 441 18.49 -22.37 32.53
N ARG A 442 18.99 -23.61 32.49
CA ARG A 442 20.02 -24.03 31.54
C ARG A 442 19.63 -23.80 30.09
N VAL A 443 18.39 -24.13 29.72
CA VAL A 443 17.89 -23.97 28.34
C VAL A 443 17.47 -22.53 28.03
N ASP A 444 16.67 -21.90 28.90
CA ASP A 444 16.09 -20.58 28.62
C ASP A 444 17.08 -19.43 28.86
N HIS A 445 18.17 -19.65 29.60
CA HIS A 445 19.21 -18.67 29.91
C HIS A 445 20.57 -19.07 29.36
N ASP A 446 21.17 -20.15 29.87
CA ASP A 446 22.59 -20.44 29.59
C ASP A 446 22.83 -20.74 28.11
N TYR A 447 22.03 -21.61 27.50
CA TYR A 447 22.16 -21.94 26.08
C TYR A 447 21.88 -20.76 25.15
N VAL A 448 20.93 -19.89 25.52
CA VAL A 448 20.61 -18.69 24.73
C VAL A 448 21.80 -17.73 24.76
N LEU A 449 22.32 -17.43 25.95
CA LEU A 449 23.40 -16.46 26.10
C LEU A 449 24.71 -16.98 25.53
N ASN A 450 25.02 -18.27 25.69
CA ASN A 450 26.21 -18.87 25.10
C ASN A 450 26.15 -18.80 23.56
N ALA A 451 25.01 -19.18 22.96
CA ALA A 451 24.84 -19.10 21.52
C ALA A 451 24.88 -17.65 20.99
N ALA A 452 24.28 -16.70 21.72
CA ALA A 452 24.33 -15.29 21.34
C ALA A 452 25.77 -14.74 21.41
N GLN A 453 26.51 -15.08 22.47
CA GLN A 453 27.90 -14.67 22.65
C GLN A 453 28.78 -15.19 21.51
N ILE A 454 28.72 -16.51 21.24
CA ILE A 454 29.46 -17.13 20.13
C ILE A 454 29.06 -16.49 18.80
N ALA A 455 27.77 -16.28 18.55
CA ALA A 455 27.31 -15.67 17.30
C ALA A 455 27.86 -14.24 17.13
N LYS A 456 27.87 -13.42 18.18
CA LYS A 456 28.46 -12.06 18.13
C LYS A 456 29.95 -12.12 17.81
N GLU A 457 30.69 -13.02 18.46
CA GLU A 457 32.11 -13.23 18.21
C GLU A 457 32.42 -13.72 16.78
N GLN A 458 31.48 -14.44 16.16
CA GLN A 458 31.55 -14.89 14.76
C GLN A 458 31.02 -13.88 13.74
N GLY A 459 30.66 -12.66 14.18
CA GLY A 459 30.30 -11.55 13.31
C GLY A 459 28.79 -11.35 13.08
N CYS A 460 27.93 -12.01 13.86
CA CYS A 460 26.48 -11.77 13.82
C CYS A 460 26.17 -10.32 14.20
N LYS A 461 25.46 -9.62 13.31
CA LYS A 461 25.16 -8.19 13.45
C LYS A 461 23.81 -7.98 14.11
N HIS A 462 22.80 -8.75 13.71
CA HIS A 462 21.42 -8.62 14.20
C HIS A 462 20.96 -9.86 14.96
N PHE A 463 20.69 -9.72 16.25
CA PHE A 463 20.13 -10.81 17.06
C PHE A 463 18.67 -10.55 17.43
N ASN A 464 17.81 -11.54 17.21
CA ASN A 464 16.38 -11.50 17.47
C ASN A 464 16.03 -12.49 18.58
N PHE A 465 15.48 -12.00 19.70
CA PHE A 465 15.17 -12.81 20.86
C PHE A 465 13.67 -12.86 21.17
N MET A 466 13.13 -14.08 21.25
CA MET A 466 11.76 -14.34 21.69
C MET A 466 11.68 -14.39 23.22
N SER A 467 11.20 -13.30 23.81
CA SER A 467 10.97 -13.15 25.25
C SER A 467 9.49 -13.34 25.61
N THR A 468 8.99 -12.62 26.61
CA THR A 468 7.60 -12.63 27.08
C THR A 468 7.21 -11.27 27.65
N MET A 469 5.94 -10.90 27.53
CA MET A 469 5.36 -9.66 28.11
C MET A 469 5.61 -9.51 29.62
N SER A 470 5.81 -10.62 30.34
CA SER A 470 6.06 -10.60 31.79
C SER A 470 7.54 -10.51 32.18
N ALA A 471 8.46 -10.37 31.22
CA ALA A 471 9.90 -10.46 31.48
C ALA A 471 10.39 -9.32 32.39
N ASP A 472 10.90 -9.70 33.56
CA ASP A 472 11.44 -8.79 34.57
C ASP A 472 12.51 -9.52 35.39
N LYS A 473 13.76 -9.03 35.34
CA LYS A 473 14.91 -9.60 36.04
C LYS A 473 14.75 -9.67 37.57
N ASN A 474 13.83 -8.87 38.13
CA ASN A 474 13.53 -8.81 39.56
C ASN A 474 12.27 -9.60 39.95
N SER A 475 11.61 -10.28 39.00
CA SER A 475 10.38 -11.02 39.27
C SER A 475 10.60 -12.17 40.26
N SER A 476 9.60 -12.43 41.11
CA SER A 476 9.56 -13.63 41.96
C SER A 476 9.22 -14.90 41.18
N LEU A 477 8.63 -14.77 39.98
CA LEU A 477 8.30 -15.89 39.10
C LEU A 477 9.52 -16.28 38.26
N LEU A 478 9.97 -17.53 38.41
CA LEU A 478 11.17 -18.05 37.73
C LEU A 478 11.17 -17.79 36.22
N TYR A 479 10.05 -18.04 35.53
CA TYR A 479 9.95 -17.85 34.08
C TYR A 479 10.18 -16.38 33.65
N ALA A 480 9.46 -15.45 34.29
CA ALA A 480 9.59 -14.01 34.05
C ALA A 480 10.99 -13.51 34.40
N ARG A 481 11.54 -13.99 35.52
CA ARG A 481 12.89 -13.66 35.99
C ARG A 481 13.96 -14.08 35.00
N THR A 482 13.95 -15.34 34.59
CA THR A 482 14.94 -15.89 33.66
C THR A 482 14.89 -15.17 32.32
N LYS A 483 13.72 -14.93 31.74
CA LYS A 483 13.61 -14.16 30.49
C LYS A 483 14.10 -12.71 30.66
N GLY A 484 13.76 -12.05 31.76
CA GLY A 484 14.25 -10.71 32.07
C GLY A 484 15.78 -10.65 32.26
N GLN A 485 16.39 -11.65 32.89
CA GLN A 485 17.85 -11.74 33.03
C GLN A 485 18.55 -11.90 31.67
N VAL A 486 18.01 -12.73 30.78
CA VAL A 486 18.54 -12.89 29.41
C VAL A 486 18.47 -11.60 28.62
N GLU A 487 17.34 -10.88 28.69
CA GLU A 487 17.21 -9.59 27.99
C GLU A 487 18.30 -8.59 28.41
N GLU A 488 18.59 -8.50 29.71
CA GLU A 488 19.60 -7.57 30.23
C GLU A 488 21.02 -8.00 29.83
N ALA A 489 21.30 -9.31 29.85
CA ALA A 489 22.58 -9.84 29.38
C ALA A 489 22.76 -9.60 27.86
N LEU A 490 21.73 -9.79 27.03
CA LEU A 490 21.80 -9.50 25.60
C LEU A 490 22.02 -8.01 25.32
N LYS A 491 21.41 -7.11 26.10
CA LYS A 491 21.60 -5.65 25.95
C LYS A 491 23.05 -5.21 26.11
N VAL A 492 23.82 -5.88 26.97
CA VAL A 492 25.24 -5.55 27.21
C VAL A 492 26.20 -6.25 26.25
N MET A 493 25.72 -7.14 25.37
CA MET A 493 26.54 -7.77 24.32
C MET A 493 26.79 -6.85 23.11
N HIS A 494 26.09 -5.71 23.02
CA HIS A 494 26.30 -4.69 21.98
C HIS A 494 26.27 -5.24 20.55
N PHE A 495 25.25 -6.05 20.21
CA PHE A 495 24.90 -6.30 18.82
C PHE A 495 24.69 -4.98 18.07
N ASP A 496 25.02 -4.95 16.78
CA ASP A 496 24.78 -3.79 15.92
C ASP A 496 23.27 -3.48 15.90
N ARG A 497 22.48 -4.56 15.95
CA ARG A 497 21.04 -4.52 16.20
C ARG A 497 20.61 -5.68 17.10
N LEU A 498 19.86 -5.38 18.14
CA LEU A 498 19.20 -6.36 19.02
C LEU A 498 17.71 -6.09 19.02
N SER A 499 16.90 -7.09 18.66
CA SER A 499 15.45 -6.98 18.67
C SER A 499 14.85 -7.99 19.64
N ILE A 500 14.18 -7.51 20.69
CA ILE A 500 13.57 -8.32 21.74
C ILE A 500 12.05 -8.24 21.56
N PHE A 501 11.41 -9.40 21.39
CA PHE A 501 9.96 -9.50 21.22
C PHE A 501 9.34 -10.01 22.52
N ARG A 502 8.40 -9.25 23.08
CA ARG A 502 7.67 -9.57 24.32
C ARG A 502 6.20 -9.90 24.03
N PRO A 503 5.91 -11.07 23.44
CA PRO A 503 4.53 -11.48 23.17
C PRO A 503 3.76 -11.74 24.46
N ALA A 504 2.45 -11.53 24.40
CA ALA A 504 1.50 -12.01 25.40
C ALA A 504 1.32 -13.54 25.27
N VAL A 505 0.21 -14.10 25.77
CA VAL A 505 -0.02 -15.55 25.71
C VAL A 505 -0.11 -16.01 24.25
N LEU A 506 0.81 -16.89 23.84
CA LEU A 506 0.84 -17.44 22.48
C LEU A 506 -0.37 -18.34 22.23
N LEU A 507 -1.13 -18.05 21.18
CA LEU A 507 -2.18 -18.93 20.68
C LEU A 507 -1.55 -19.91 19.67
N CYS A 508 -1.61 -21.19 19.99
CA CYS A 508 -1.07 -22.28 19.17
C CYS A 508 -2.10 -23.41 19.07
N ASN A 509 -2.28 -23.98 17.89
CA ASN A 509 -2.98 -25.26 17.73
C ASN A 509 -2.01 -26.40 18.10
N ARG A 510 -1.78 -26.63 19.41
CA ARG A 510 -0.83 -27.66 19.88
C ARG A 510 -1.47 -29.03 20.03
N GLU A 511 -0.66 -30.07 19.82
CA GLU A 511 -0.89 -31.43 20.34
C GLU A 511 -0.61 -31.53 21.85
N GLU A 512 0.34 -30.75 22.39
CA GLU A 512 0.69 -30.77 23.81
C GLU A 512 0.23 -29.48 24.54
N SER A 513 -0.72 -29.64 25.47
CA SER A 513 -1.19 -28.54 26.32
C SER A 513 -0.21 -28.27 27.48
N ARG A 514 0.09 -26.99 27.76
CA ARG A 514 0.76 -26.62 29.03
C ARG A 514 -0.25 -26.77 30.18
N PRO A 515 0.13 -27.21 31.39
CA PRO A 515 -0.81 -27.48 32.49
C PRO A 515 -1.60 -26.26 33.04
N GLY A 516 -1.42 -25.06 32.48
CA GLY A 516 -2.23 -23.87 32.76
C GLY A 516 -2.93 -23.28 31.53
N GLU A 517 -2.66 -23.81 30.33
CA GLU A 517 -3.18 -23.24 29.08
C GLU A 517 -4.67 -23.51 28.92
N ALA A 518 -5.17 -24.68 29.31
CA ALA A 518 -6.60 -25.00 29.24
C ALA A 518 -7.43 -24.16 30.24
N VAL A 519 -6.92 -23.96 31.45
CA VAL A 519 -7.58 -23.16 32.50
C VAL A 519 -7.55 -21.67 32.14
N ALA A 520 -6.41 -21.17 31.63
CA ALA A 520 -6.31 -19.81 31.10
C ALA A 520 -7.22 -19.61 29.88
N ARG A 521 -7.31 -20.57 28.94
CA ARG A 521 -8.23 -20.50 27.77
C ARG A 521 -9.70 -20.50 28.19
N ALA A 522 -10.05 -21.23 29.25
CA ALA A 522 -11.41 -21.30 29.78
C ALA A 522 -11.83 -20.01 30.51
N PHE A 523 -10.95 -19.45 31.34
CA PHE A 523 -11.21 -18.21 32.08
C PHE A 523 -11.01 -16.93 31.26
N LEU A 524 -10.11 -16.93 30.28
CA LEU A 524 -9.84 -15.76 29.43
C LEU A 524 -10.78 -15.67 28.22
N LYS A 525 -11.60 -16.67 27.92
CA LYS A 525 -12.56 -16.66 26.79
C LYS A 525 -13.42 -15.38 26.72
N PRO A 526 -14.01 -14.90 27.84
CA PRO A 526 -14.78 -13.64 27.84
C PRO A 526 -13.88 -12.42 27.62
N VAL A 527 -12.69 -12.38 28.21
CA VAL A 527 -11.75 -11.24 28.09
C VAL A 527 -11.11 -11.18 26.70
N SER A 528 -10.78 -12.32 26.11
CA SER A 528 -10.29 -12.42 24.73
C SER A 528 -11.37 -12.08 23.70
N TYR A 529 -12.66 -12.18 24.05
CA TYR A 529 -13.76 -11.74 23.20
C TYR A 529 -13.84 -10.21 23.13
N PHE A 530 -13.65 -9.51 24.26
CA PHE A 530 -13.69 -8.04 24.30
C PHE A 530 -12.33 -7.37 24.00
N PHE A 531 -11.21 -8.04 24.29
CA PHE A 531 -9.84 -7.52 24.12
C PHE A 531 -8.86 -8.57 23.55
N PRO A 532 -9.09 -9.09 22.32
CA PRO A 532 -8.32 -10.21 21.74
C PRO A 532 -6.81 -9.94 21.58
N THR A 533 -6.40 -8.69 21.42
CA THR A 533 -5.00 -8.31 21.20
C THR A 533 -4.26 -7.87 22.46
N ALA A 534 -4.95 -7.74 23.61
CA ALA A 534 -4.34 -7.25 24.84
C ALA A 534 -3.61 -8.36 25.62
N ILE A 535 -4.13 -9.60 25.54
CA ILE A 535 -3.71 -10.72 26.38
C ILE A 535 -3.19 -11.93 25.60
N THR A 536 -3.42 -11.95 24.28
CA THR A 536 -3.06 -13.07 23.41
C THR A 536 -2.43 -12.61 22.11
N VAL A 537 -1.63 -13.47 21.49
CA VAL A 537 -1.07 -13.26 20.17
C VAL A 537 -0.88 -14.60 19.45
N PRO A 538 -1.40 -14.77 18.22
CA PRO A 538 -1.08 -15.92 17.38
C PRO A 538 0.41 -16.01 17.08
N VAL A 539 0.96 -17.21 16.94
CA VAL A 539 2.39 -17.38 16.65
C VAL A 539 2.78 -16.79 15.30
N GLU A 540 1.90 -16.91 14.32
CA GLU A 540 2.03 -16.36 12.97
C GLU A 540 2.20 -14.83 13.02
N VAL A 541 1.45 -14.17 13.91
CA VAL A 541 1.57 -12.72 14.14
C VAL A 541 2.97 -12.36 14.66
N VAL A 542 3.51 -13.14 15.58
CA VAL A 542 4.86 -12.88 16.10
C VAL A 542 5.91 -13.14 15.02
N SER A 543 5.78 -14.23 14.27
CA SER A 543 6.67 -14.57 13.16
C SER A 543 6.72 -13.46 12.10
N HIS A 544 5.56 -13.01 11.62
CA HIS A 544 5.48 -11.89 10.68
C HIS A 544 6.08 -10.60 11.24
N ALA A 545 5.86 -10.29 12.52
CA ALA A 545 6.46 -9.12 13.16
C ALA A 545 8.00 -9.22 13.19
N MET A 546 8.55 -10.40 13.46
CA MET A 546 10.00 -10.63 13.44
C MET A 546 10.58 -10.44 12.04
N ILE A 547 9.91 -10.95 11.00
CA ILE A 547 10.38 -10.81 9.61
C ILE A 547 10.24 -9.37 9.12
N ASN A 548 9.11 -8.71 9.36
CA ASN A 548 8.90 -7.31 8.98
C ASN A 548 9.89 -6.37 9.66
N ASN A 549 10.32 -6.70 10.88
CA ASN A 549 11.34 -5.93 11.58
C ASN A 549 12.71 -5.96 10.88
N LEU A 550 13.07 -7.07 10.20
CA LEU A 550 14.35 -7.20 9.47
C LEU A 550 14.50 -6.14 8.40
N VAL A 551 13.43 -5.95 7.60
CA VAL A 551 13.39 -5.04 6.46
C VAL A 551 13.01 -3.62 6.84
N SER A 552 12.71 -3.39 8.12
CA SER A 552 12.46 -2.06 8.67
C SER A 552 13.79 -1.43 9.11
N PRO A 553 14.01 -0.13 8.82
CA PRO A 553 15.19 0.59 9.32
C PRO A 553 15.26 0.51 10.85
N ALA A 554 16.44 0.19 11.38
CA ALA A 554 16.67 0.18 12.82
C ALA A 554 16.51 1.60 13.37
N LYS A 555 15.65 1.79 14.37
CA LYS A 555 15.48 3.10 15.03
C LYS A 555 16.57 3.37 16.06
N GLN A 556 17.08 2.29 16.64
CA GLN A 556 18.08 2.29 17.71
C GLN A 556 18.78 0.92 17.75
N PRO A 557 19.98 0.81 18.34
CA PRO A 557 20.70 -0.47 18.41
C PRO A 557 19.96 -1.56 19.19
N VAL A 558 19.13 -1.20 20.18
CA VAL A 558 18.33 -2.16 20.95
C VAL A 558 16.85 -1.81 20.88
N GLU A 559 16.05 -2.68 20.28
CA GLU A 559 14.61 -2.50 20.07
C GLU A 559 13.83 -3.51 20.90
N VAL A 560 12.90 -3.04 21.73
CA VAL A 560 12.03 -3.90 22.54
C VAL A 560 10.59 -3.71 22.07
N TYR A 561 9.96 -4.79 21.61
CA TYR A 561 8.61 -4.78 21.06
C TYR A 561 7.65 -5.48 22.02
N GLU A 562 6.86 -4.66 22.72
CA GLU A 562 5.74 -5.14 23.52
C GLU A 562 4.61 -5.70 22.63
N ASN A 563 3.70 -6.48 23.22
CA ASN A 563 2.66 -7.20 22.49
C ASN A 563 1.86 -6.33 21.49
N LYS A 564 1.52 -5.08 21.87
CA LYS A 564 0.84 -4.14 20.97
C LYS A 564 1.68 -3.79 19.74
N ALA A 565 2.99 -3.57 19.93
CA ALA A 565 3.91 -3.26 18.85
C ALA A 565 4.12 -4.47 17.93
N ILE A 566 4.11 -5.70 18.47
CA ILE A 566 4.15 -6.95 17.69
C ILE A 566 2.94 -7.04 16.76
N HIS A 567 1.72 -6.79 17.26
CA HIS A 567 0.51 -6.76 16.41
C HIS A 567 0.55 -5.66 15.34
N GLN A 568 1.17 -4.52 15.64
CA GLN A 568 1.34 -3.44 14.67
C GLN A 568 2.36 -3.80 13.58
N LEU A 569 3.51 -4.37 13.98
CA LEU A 569 4.58 -4.79 13.07
C LEU A 569 4.16 -5.92 12.15
N SER A 570 3.30 -6.83 12.58
CA SER A 570 2.80 -7.92 11.72
C SER A 570 1.86 -7.44 10.62
N GLY A 571 1.41 -6.18 10.65
CA GLY A 571 0.39 -5.64 9.76
C GLY A 571 -1.05 -5.94 10.19
N ILE A 572 -1.26 -6.76 11.23
CA ILE A 572 -2.60 -7.07 11.75
C ILE A 572 -2.99 -6.02 12.80
N SER A 573 -3.19 -4.77 12.36
CA SER A 573 -3.82 -3.76 13.20
C SER A 573 -5.36 -3.88 13.12
N SER A 574 -5.91 -4.79 13.93
CA SER A 574 -7.32 -4.83 14.35
C SER A 574 -8.40 -4.62 13.27
N GLY A 575 -8.85 -5.72 12.65
CA GLY A 575 -10.10 -5.70 11.88
C GLY A 575 -10.29 -6.77 10.81
N CYS A 576 -9.93 -8.03 11.05
CA CYS A 576 -10.43 -9.11 10.20
C CYS A 576 -10.87 -10.27 11.09
N GLY A 577 -12.18 -10.42 11.25
CA GLY A 577 -12.75 -11.57 11.92
C GLY A 577 -12.35 -12.82 11.17
N ALA A 578 -11.79 -13.80 11.89
CA ALA A 578 -11.51 -15.12 11.37
C ALA A 578 -12.77 -15.68 10.70
N LYS A 579 -12.80 -15.71 9.36
CA LYS A 579 -13.70 -16.59 8.63
C LYS A 579 -13.19 -18.00 8.89
N GLN A 580 -13.79 -18.65 9.89
CA GLN A 580 -13.63 -20.09 10.07
C GLN A 580 -14.11 -20.77 8.79
N SER A 581 -13.19 -21.46 8.13
CA SER A 581 -13.48 -22.47 7.13
C SER A 581 -14.44 -23.50 7.73
N ARG A 582 -15.71 -23.46 7.35
CA ARG A 582 -16.60 -24.61 7.54
C ARG A 582 -16.29 -25.59 6.41
N SER A 583 -15.49 -26.60 6.74
CA SER A 583 -15.36 -27.81 5.94
C SER A 583 -16.72 -28.47 5.79
N ALA A 584 -17.03 -28.83 4.55
CA ALA A 584 -18.13 -29.69 4.19
C ALA A 584 -17.91 -31.06 4.84
N GLU A 585 -18.80 -31.46 5.74
CA GLU A 585 -19.05 -32.86 6.10
C GLU A 585 -20.25 -32.91 7.05
N SER A 586 -21.43 -33.25 6.52
CA SER A 586 -22.52 -33.94 7.21
C SER A 586 -23.81 -33.82 6.39
N SER A 587 -23.97 -34.71 5.41
CA SER A 587 -25.28 -35.08 4.88
C SER A 587 -25.32 -36.59 4.68
N LYS A 588 -25.17 -37.33 5.78
CA LYS A 588 -25.57 -38.73 5.91
C LYS A 588 -25.86 -39.03 7.38
N ALA A 589 -27.15 -39.05 7.75
CA ALA A 589 -27.80 -40.09 8.55
C ALA A 589 -29.02 -39.54 9.30
N LYS A 590 -30.18 -40.03 8.88
CA LYS A 590 -31.48 -40.12 9.56
C LYS A 590 -32.24 -38.83 9.85
#